data_AF-A0A940L410-F1
#
_entry.id   AF-A0A940L410-F1
#
_cell.length_a   1.000
_cell.length_b   1.000
_cell.length_c   1.000
_cell.angle_alpha   90.00
_cell.angle_beta   90.00
_cell.angle_gamma   90.00
#
_symmetry.space_group_name_H-M   'P 1'
#
loop_
_entity.id
_entity.type
_entity.pdbx_description
1 polymer ?
#
loop_
_entity_poly.entity_id
_entity_poly.type
_entity_poly.pdbx_seq_one_letter_code
_entity_poly.pdbx_strand_id
1 'polypeptide(L)'
;FEGHFRRNFLQVVDGARVYLHALENWDRMRDNVFNVGLTAANMTKLELCQEMVKVVPHLKVTENSTMKDPDKRNYVISNQKVEEAGFTCQHSLQQGLQELKKIFILGRSPEDANI
;
A
#
# COMPACT_ATOMS: atom_id res chain seq x y z
N PHE A 1 -13.67 -9.11 -4.65
CA PHE A 1 -13.38 -10.52 -4.97
C PHE A 1 -12.16 -10.98 -4.20
N GLU A 2 -12.11 -12.27 -3.82
CA GLU A 2 -10.99 -12.90 -3.09
C GLU A 2 -10.53 -12.06 -1.89
N GLY A 3 -11.47 -11.60 -1.05
CA GLY A 3 -11.21 -10.62 0.02
C GLY A 3 -10.13 -11.03 1.01
N HIS A 4 -9.96 -12.34 1.23
CA HIS A 4 -8.95 -12.92 2.12
C HIS A 4 -7.53 -12.98 1.54
N PHE A 5 -7.33 -12.62 0.27
CA PHE A 5 -5.99 -12.62 -0.31
C PHE A 5 -5.16 -11.48 0.28
N ARG A 6 -3.93 -11.81 0.70
CA ARG A 6 -3.00 -10.86 1.31
C ARG A 6 -2.23 -10.05 0.26
N ARG A 7 -1.93 -8.82 0.64
CA ARG A 7 -1.12 -7.85 -0.10
C ARG A 7 -0.19 -7.14 0.86
N ASN A 8 0.84 -6.53 0.29
CA ASN A 8 1.67 -5.56 0.98
C ASN A 8 1.57 -4.22 0.26
N PHE A 9 1.68 -3.12 1.02
CA PHE A 9 1.48 -1.77 0.53
C PHE A 9 2.72 -0.93 0.79
N LEU A 10 3.01 0.00 -0.12
CA LEU A 10 4.13 0.92 -0.03
C LEU A 10 3.67 2.29 -0.53
N GLN A 11 3.92 3.33 0.25
CA GLN A 11 3.63 4.70 -0.15
C GLN A 11 4.71 5.17 -1.15
N VAL A 12 4.33 5.97 -2.15
CA VAL A 12 5.20 6.32 -3.29
C VAL A 12 6.47 7.09 -2.90
N VAL A 13 6.40 7.98 -1.91
CA VAL A 13 7.53 8.69 -1.30
C VAL A 13 8.45 7.71 -0.58
N ASP A 14 7.93 6.75 0.17
CA ASP A 14 8.76 5.69 0.76
C ASP A 14 9.44 4.82 -0.32
N GLY A 15 8.73 4.57 -1.43
CA GLY A 15 9.28 3.93 -2.62
C GLY A 15 10.42 4.74 -3.27
N ALA A 16 10.34 6.07 -3.28
CA ALA A 16 11.45 6.91 -3.73
C ALA A 16 12.61 6.93 -2.73
N ARG A 17 12.30 7.01 -1.43
CA ARG A 17 13.29 7.06 -0.34
C ARG A 17 14.16 5.82 -0.29
N VAL A 18 13.66 4.63 -0.62
CA VAL A 18 14.49 3.42 -0.59
C VAL A 18 15.61 3.47 -1.64
N TYR A 19 15.41 4.15 -2.77
CA TYR A 19 16.48 4.34 -3.76
C TYR A 19 17.57 5.26 -3.22
N LEU A 20 17.20 6.37 -2.57
CA LEU A 20 18.16 7.26 -1.91
C LEU A 20 18.93 6.52 -0.82
N HIS A 21 18.23 5.75 0.00
CA HIS A 21 18.84 4.91 1.04
C HIS A 21 19.85 3.91 0.45
N ALA A 22 19.51 3.28 -0.67
CA ALA A 22 20.40 2.34 -1.35
C ALA A 22 21.64 3.01 -1.95
N LEU A 23 21.53 4.25 -2.44
CA LEU A 23 22.67 5.02 -2.92
C LEU A 23 23.60 5.44 -1.77
N GLU A 24 23.03 5.87 -0.65
CA GLU A 24 23.78 6.27 0.55
C GLU A 24 24.46 5.08 1.25
N ASN A 25 23.89 3.87 1.10
CA ASN A 25 24.38 2.62 1.72
C ASN A 25 24.88 1.61 0.68
N TRP A 26 25.46 2.11 -0.43
CA TRP A 26 25.80 1.31 -1.61
C TRP A 26 26.61 0.06 -1.28
N ASP A 27 27.69 0.18 -0.50
CA ASP A 27 28.57 -0.95 -0.21
C ASP A 27 27.88 -2.09 0.55
N ARG A 28 26.85 -1.77 1.35
CA ARG A 28 26.06 -2.75 2.10
C ARG A 28 24.93 -3.35 1.26
N MET A 29 24.40 -2.60 0.29
CA MET A 29 23.20 -2.97 -0.45
C MET A 29 23.45 -3.47 -1.88
N ARG A 30 24.64 -3.22 -2.44
CA ARG A 30 25.04 -3.75 -3.74
C ARG A 30 24.94 -5.27 -3.80
N ASP A 31 24.71 -5.79 -5.01
CA ASP A 31 24.67 -7.22 -5.32
C ASP A 31 23.62 -8.02 -4.51
N ASN A 32 22.60 -7.32 -3.99
CA ASN A 32 21.54 -7.89 -3.17
C ASN A 32 20.15 -7.52 -3.69
N VAL A 33 19.18 -8.39 -3.44
CA VAL A 33 17.75 -8.14 -3.68
C VAL A 33 17.06 -7.87 -2.34
N PHE A 34 16.16 -6.88 -2.33
CA PHE A 34 15.40 -6.45 -1.16
C PHE A 34 13.91 -6.34 -1.51
N ASN A 35 13.06 -6.94 -0.67
CA ASN A 35 11.64 -6.61 -0.67
C ASN A 35 11.47 -5.27 0.05
N VAL A 36 10.62 -4.41 -0.50
CA VAL A 36 10.34 -3.09 0.08
C VAL A 36 8.83 -2.96 0.21
N GLY A 37 8.41 -2.59 1.41
CA GLY A 37 7.01 -2.62 1.78
C GLY A 37 6.80 -2.19 3.22
N LEU A 38 5.58 -1.79 3.56
CA LEU A 38 5.20 -1.50 4.93
C LEU A 38 4.92 -2.84 5.64
N THR A 39 5.81 -3.27 6.54
CA THR A 39 5.69 -4.54 7.27
C THR A 39 4.42 -4.63 8.11
N ALA A 40 4.02 -3.50 8.71
CA ALA A 40 2.76 -3.37 9.45
C ALA A 40 1.50 -3.52 8.57
N ALA A 41 1.64 -3.51 7.23
CA ALA A 41 0.55 -3.57 6.27
C ALA A 41 0.58 -4.83 5.40
N ASN A 42 0.99 -5.96 5.96
CA ASN A 42 0.70 -7.28 5.39
C ASN A 42 -0.75 -7.68 5.72
N MET A 43 -1.70 -7.22 4.91
CA MET A 43 -3.13 -7.37 5.19
C MET A 43 -3.90 -7.91 3.99
N THR A 44 -5.08 -8.43 4.28
CA THR A 44 -6.05 -8.90 3.31
C THR A 44 -6.72 -7.71 2.60
N LYS A 45 -7.27 -7.96 1.40
CA LYS A 45 -8.09 -6.95 0.70
C LYS A 45 -9.26 -6.48 1.56
N LEU A 46 -9.87 -7.38 2.34
CA LEU A 46 -10.98 -7.04 3.23
C LEU A 46 -10.54 -6.14 4.39
N GLU A 47 -9.39 -6.42 5.02
CA GLU A 47 -8.81 -5.56 6.06
C GLU A 47 -8.47 -4.17 5.51
N LEU A 48 -7.90 -4.07 4.31
CA LEU A 48 -7.68 -2.78 3.65
C LEU A 48 -9.00 -2.02 3.48
N CYS A 49 -10.06 -2.67 3.00
CA CYS A 49 -11.37 -2.05 2.86
C CYS A 49 -11.92 -1.54 4.21
N GLN A 50 -11.71 -2.28 5.30
CA GLN A 50 -12.10 -1.84 6.65
C GLN A 50 -11.32 -0.59 7.08
N GLU A 51 -10.02 -0.50 6.80
CA GLU A 51 -9.24 0.72 7.05
C GLU A 51 -9.73 1.90 6.20
N MET A 52 -10.14 1.66 4.95
CA MET A 52 -10.73 2.69 4.08
C MET A 52 -12.07 3.21 4.62
N VAL A 53 -12.92 2.35 5.17
CA VAL A 53 -14.22 2.75 5.77
C VAL A 53 -14.01 3.70 6.95
N LYS A 54 -12.94 3.54 7.74
CA LYS A 54 -12.61 4.48 8.83
C LYS A 54 -12.32 5.89 8.31
N VAL A 55 -11.80 6.01 7.08
CA VAL A 55 -11.45 7.28 6.44
C VAL A 55 -12.63 7.85 5.64
N VAL A 56 -13.44 6.98 5.02
CA VAL A 56 -14.62 7.30 4.22
C VAL A 56 -15.84 6.54 4.77
N PRO A 57 -16.57 7.09 5.75
CA PRO A 57 -17.62 6.37 6.47
C PRO A 57 -18.78 5.86 5.61
N HIS A 58 -19.03 6.48 4.45
CA HIS A 58 -20.11 6.10 3.53
C HIS A 58 -19.66 5.11 2.44
N LEU A 59 -18.42 4.61 2.51
CA LEU A 59 -17.92 3.61 1.57
C LEU A 59 -18.66 2.29 1.75
N LYS A 60 -19.33 1.82 0.70
CA LYS A 60 -19.96 0.49 0.67
C LYS A 60 -18.97 -0.54 0.16
N VAL A 61 -18.70 -1.55 0.98
CA VAL A 61 -17.81 -2.67 0.63
C VAL A 61 -18.68 -3.91 0.40
N THR A 62 -18.56 -4.52 -0.78
CA THR A 62 -19.27 -5.75 -1.13
C THR A 62 -18.29 -6.79 -1.65
N GLU A 63 -18.39 -8.01 -1.13
CA GLU A 63 -17.63 -9.14 -1.66
C GLU A 63 -18.39 -9.78 -2.82
N ASN A 64 -17.67 -10.03 -3.91
CA ASN A 64 -18.17 -10.81 -5.04
C ASN A 64 -17.37 -12.11 -5.08
N SER A 65 -18.06 -13.22 -4.87
CA SER A 65 -17.51 -14.58 -4.82
C SER A 65 -17.48 -15.29 -6.19
N THR A 66 -18.19 -14.75 -7.19
CA THR A 66 -18.29 -15.33 -8.54
C THR A 66 -17.13 -14.91 -9.43
N MET A 67 -16.61 -13.70 -9.22
CA MET A 67 -15.49 -13.16 -9.99
C MET A 67 -14.14 -13.45 -9.33
N LYS A 68 -13.10 -13.54 -10.15
CA LYS A 68 -11.73 -13.84 -9.77
C LYS A 68 -10.83 -12.65 -10.09
N ASP A 69 -9.91 -12.32 -9.17
CA ASP A 69 -8.90 -11.29 -9.42
C ASP A 69 -7.93 -11.80 -10.49
N PRO A 70 -7.68 -11.06 -11.59
CA PRO A 70 -6.60 -11.41 -12.52
C PRO A 70 -5.24 -11.41 -11.80
N ASP A 71 -5.09 -10.61 -10.73
CA ASP A 71 -3.93 -10.65 -9.85
C ASP A 71 -4.06 -11.76 -8.80
N LYS A 72 -3.37 -12.88 -9.06
CA LYS A 72 -3.34 -14.07 -8.20
C LYS A 72 -2.34 -14.02 -7.05
N ARG A 73 -1.72 -12.87 -6.76
CA ARG A 73 -0.86 -12.74 -5.59
C ARG A 73 -1.66 -13.08 -4.33
N ASN A 74 -1.05 -13.86 -3.44
CA ASN A 74 -1.56 -14.13 -2.10
C ASN A 74 -0.43 -14.66 -1.24
N TYR A 75 0.40 -13.75 -0.72
CA TYR A 75 1.56 -14.09 0.09
C TYR A 75 1.82 -12.99 1.12
N VAL A 76 2.56 -13.35 2.16
CA VAL A 76 3.16 -12.40 3.10
C VAL A 76 4.59 -12.18 2.68
N ILE A 77 4.98 -10.93 2.44
CA ILE A 77 6.38 -10.60 2.16
C ILE A 77 7.07 -10.23 3.47
N SER A 78 8.33 -10.67 3.61
CA SER A 78 9.22 -10.17 4.64
C SER A 78 10.04 -9.03 4.07
N ASN A 79 10.01 -7.87 4.73
CA ASN A 79 10.85 -6.71 4.46
C ASN A 79 12.05 -6.65 5.43
N GLN A 80 12.24 -7.68 6.25
CA GLN A 80 13.26 -7.69 7.31
C GLN A 80 14.67 -7.36 6.78
N LYS A 81 15.03 -7.85 5.59
CA LYS A 81 16.34 -7.60 5.00
C LYS A 81 16.62 -6.11 4.74
N VAL A 82 15.61 -5.34 4.33
CA VAL A 82 15.78 -3.89 4.09
C VAL A 82 15.73 -3.10 5.40
N GLU A 83 14.96 -3.58 6.38
CA GLU A 83 14.93 -3.05 7.74
C GLU A 83 16.28 -3.24 8.46
N GLU A 84 16.88 -4.42 8.33
CA GLU A 84 18.23 -4.72 8.81
C GLU A 84 19.29 -3.90 8.09
N ALA A 85 19.06 -3.50 6.84
CA ALA A 85 19.90 -2.55 6.12
C ALA A 85 19.66 -1.08 6.53
N GLY A 86 18.81 -0.83 7.54
CA GLY A 86 18.56 0.48 8.14
C GLY A 86 17.42 1.27 7.51
N PHE A 87 16.67 0.71 6.55
CA PHE A 87 15.56 1.39 5.91
C PHE A 87 14.23 1.11 6.63
N THR A 88 13.46 2.15 6.90
CA THR A 88 12.08 2.04 7.38
C THR A 88 11.14 2.98 6.62
N CYS A 89 9.92 2.50 6.37
CA CYS A 89 8.84 3.32 5.82
C CYS A 89 8.48 4.42 6.83
N GLN A 90 8.34 5.66 6.38
CA GLN A 90 7.93 6.79 7.23
C GLN A 90 6.42 7.02 7.20
N HIS A 91 5.71 6.46 6.21
CA HIS A 91 4.29 6.66 6.05
C HIS A 91 3.51 5.40 6.42
N SER A 92 2.54 5.56 7.32
CA SER A 92 1.54 4.54 7.62
C SER A 92 0.50 4.45 6.51
N LEU A 93 -0.21 3.32 6.46
CA LEU A 93 -1.34 3.12 5.55
C LEU A 93 -2.41 4.21 5.75
N GLN A 94 -2.72 4.56 6.99
CA GLN A 94 -3.77 5.51 7.35
C GLN A 94 -3.40 6.92 6.90
N GLN A 95 -2.13 7.32 7.02
CA GLN A 95 -1.67 8.59 6.45
C GLN A 95 -1.87 8.61 4.92
N GLY A 96 -1.47 7.55 4.22
CA GLY A 96 -1.69 7.43 2.78
C GLY A 96 -3.17 7.47 2.39
N LEU A 97 -4.06 6.81 3.14
CA LEU A 97 -5.50 6.86 2.90
C LEU A 97 -6.09 8.27 3.10
N GLN A 98 -5.61 9.01 4.11
CA GLN A 98 -6.03 10.40 4.34
C GLN A 98 -5.54 11.35 3.25
N GLU A 99 -4.31 11.15 2.75
CA GLU A 99 -3.77 11.89 1.59
C GLU A 99 -4.63 11.66 0.35
N LEU A 100 -4.92 10.40 0.02
CA LEU A 100 -5.78 10.05 -1.12
C LEU A 100 -7.17 10.68 -0.99
N LYS A 101 -7.80 10.62 0.19
CA LYS A 101 -9.11 11.25 0.42
C LYS A 101 -9.09 12.75 0.08
N LYS A 102 -8.06 13.48 0.51
CA LYS A 102 -7.92 14.91 0.20
C LYS A 102 -7.83 15.15 -1.30
N ILE A 103 -7.02 14.36 -2.00
CA ILE A 103 -6.84 14.47 -3.46
C ILE A 103 -8.16 14.21 -4.19
N PHE A 104 -8.90 13.15 -3.84
CA PHE A 104 -10.18 12.84 -4.50
C PHE A 104 -11.28 13.87 -4.23
N ILE A 105 -11.26 14.54 -3.08
CA ILE A 105 -12.20 15.65 -2.80
C ILE A 105 -11.83 16.89 -3.63
N LEU A 106 -10.53 17.21 -3.73
CA LEU A 106 -10.05 18.40 -4.44
C LEU A 106 -10.08 18.22 -5.97
N GLY A 107 -9.88 17.00 -6.45
CA GLY A 107 -9.82 16.65 -7.87
C GLY A 107 -11.18 16.41 -8.52
N ARG A 108 -12.30 16.51 -7.79
CA ARG A 108 -13.64 16.50 -8.38
C ARG A 108 -13.92 17.84 -9.03
N SER A 109 -13.96 17.85 -10.36
CA SER A 109 -14.61 18.92 -11.09
C SER A 109 -16.14 18.76 -10.97
N PRO A 110 -16.94 19.83 -11.11
CA PRO A 110 -18.40 19.74 -11.20
C PRO A 110 -18.87 18.81 -12.33
N GLU A 111 -18.03 18.58 -13.34
CA GLU A 111 -18.33 17.74 -14.50
C GLU A 111 -18.31 16.24 -14.13
N ASP A 112 -17.50 15.85 -13.15
CA ASP A 112 -17.41 14.47 -12.63
C ASP A 112 -18.62 14.05 -11.77
N ALA A 113 -19.53 14.98 -11.47
CA ALA A 113 -20.73 14.71 -10.67
C ALA A 113 -21.96 14.33 -11.53
N ASN A 114 -21.89 14.49 -12.85
CA ASN A 114 -23.00 14.27 -13.78
C ASN A 114 -22.85 12.98 -14.63
N ILE A 115 -21.92 12.09 -14.25
CA ILE A 115 -21.72 10.76 -14.86
C ILE A 115 -22.08 9.68 -13.86
#